data_AF-A0A834J8R1-F1
#
_entry.id   AF-A0A834J8R1-F1
#
_cell.length_a   1.000
_cell.length_b   1.000
_cell.length_c   1.000
_cell.angle_alpha   90.00
_cell.angle_beta   90.00
_cell.angle_gamma   90.00
#
_symmetry.space_group_name_H-M   'P 1'
#
loop_
_entity.id
_entity.type
_entity.pdbx_description
1 polymer ?
#
loop_
_entity_poly.entity_id
_entity_poly.type
_entity_poly.pdbx_seq_one_letter_code
_entity_poly.pdbx_strand_id
1 'polypeptide(L)'
;MNRAMKKHAENKSAENDDRDAENSNQEAIKKSEDEHKLHLRETDVVRNSMKENTENAKCPNNVYICSIDLQKTLAFPILTLSDAYYKRNIHCYNLGIHNVRENKGTLMFGMKH
;
A
#
# COMPACT_ATOMS: atom_id res chain seq x y z
N MET A 1 -26.29 29.34 -44.99
CA MET A 1 -26.16 28.09 -44.22
C MET A 1 -27.08 28.20 -42.99
N ASN A 2 -28.10 27.34 -42.88
CA ASN A 2 -29.23 27.54 -41.96
C ASN A 2 -28.87 27.35 -40.48
N ARG A 3 -29.30 28.29 -39.63
CA ARG A 3 -29.09 28.33 -38.17
C ARG A 3 -29.62 27.07 -37.45
N ALA A 4 -30.62 26.41 -38.02
CA ALA A 4 -31.18 25.15 -37.53
C ALA A 4 -30.21 23.96 -37.67
N MET A 5 -29.41 23.91 -38.75
CA MET A 5 -28.44 22.83 -38.94
C MET A 5 -27.25 22.95 -37.98
N LYS A 6 -26.85 24.19 -37.63
CA LYS A 6 -25.78 24.44 -36.67
C LYS A 6 -26.16 23.99 -35.25
N LYS A 7 -27.39 24.30 -34.79
CA LYS A 7 -27.89 23.85 -33.48
C LYS A 7 -28.00 22.32 -33.35
N HIS A 8 -28.41 21.62 -34.41
CA HIS A 8 -28.45 20.16 -34.40
C HIS A 8 -27.07 19.52 -34.32
N ALA A 9 -26.06 20.14 -34.92
CA ALA A 9 -24.67 19.67 -34.82
C ALA A 9 -24.11 19.89 -33.40
N GLU A 10 -24.39 21.05 -32.79
CA GLU A 10 -23.96 21.38 -31.42
C GLU A 10 -24.62 20.49 -30.35
N ASN A 11 -25.90 20.15 -30.49
CA ASN A 11 -26.57 19.20 -29.57
C ASN A 11 -26.02 17.78 -29.70
N LYS A 12 -25.69 17.35 -30.92
CA LYS A 12 -25.10 16.02 -31.16
C LYS A 12 -23.67 15.90 -30.62
N SER A 13 -22.88 16.97 -30.65
CA SER A 13 -21.53 16.95 -30.03
C SER A 13 -21.62 16.86 -28.51
N ALA A 14 -22.50 17.64 -27.87
CA ALA A 14 -22.68 17.59 -26.42
C ALA A 14 -23.16 16.21 -25.92
N GLU A 15 -24.10 15.57 -26.63
CA GLU A 15 -24.58 14.22 -26.29
C GLU A 15 -23.51 13.12 -26.46
N ASN A 16 -22.49 13.34 -27.30
CA ASN A 16 -21.38 12.38 -27.43
C ASN A 16 -20.36 12.58 -26.31
N ASP A 17 -20.01 13.84 -26.00
CA ASP A 17 -19.06 14.17 -24.95
C ASP A 17 -19.53 13.68 -23.56
N ASP A 18 -20.82 13.81 -23.24
CA ASP A 18 -21.39 13.30 -21.98
C ASP A 18 -21.38 11.75 -21.91
N ARG A 19 -21.63 11.06 -23.03
CA ARG A 19 -21.57 9.59 -23.09
C ARG A 19 -20.16 9.05 -22.96
N ASP A 20 -19.17 9.75 -23.53
CA ASP A 20 -17.76 9.39 -23.41
C ASP A 20 -17.25 9.62 -21.97
N ALA A 21 -17.72 10.67 -21.30
CA ALA A 21 -17.44 10.91 -19.89
C ALA A 21 -18.03 9.82 -18.97
N GLU A 22 -19.29 9.41 -19.19
CA GLU A 22 -19.93 8.33 -18.45
C GLU A 22 -19.25 6.97 -18.65
N ASN A 23 -18.87 6.63 -19.88
CA ASN A 23 -18.11 5.41 -20.17
C ASN A 23 -16.75 5.41 -19.49
N SER A 24 -16.01 6.52 -19.51
CA SER A 24 -14.69 6.59 -18.85
C SER A 24 -14.80 6.40 -17.33
N ASN A 25 -15.87 6.91 -16.71
CA ASN A 25 -16.13 6.76 -15.28
C ASN A 25 -16.51 5.31 -14.93
N GLN A 26 -17.33 4.66 -15.76
CA GLN A 26 -17.67 3.23 -15.59
C GLN A 26 -16.45 2.33 -15.74
N GLU A 27 -15.55 2.63 -16.68
CA GLU A 27 -14.28 1.92 -16.86
C GLU A 27 -13.35 2.11 -15.65
N ALA A 28 -13.26 3.32 -15.10
CA ALA A 28 -12.47 3.60 -13.91
C ALA A 28 -12.98 2.84 -12.67
N ILE A 29 -14.30 2.80 -12.47
CA ILE A 29 -14.93 2.05 -11.37
C ILE A 29 -14.64 0.55 -11.52
N LYS A 30 -14.86 -0.01 -12.72
CA LYS A 30 -14.59 -1.43 -12.98
C LYS A 30 -13.12 -1.79 -12.75
N LYS A 31 -12.20 -0.94 -13.21
CA LYS A 31 -10.77 -1.13 -12.98
C LYS A 31 -10.44 -1.13 -11.49
N SER A 32 -10.99 -0.18 -10.72
CA SER A 32 -10.80 -0.12 -9.27
C SER A 32 -11.37 -1.36 -8.56
N GLU A 33 -12.50 -1.90 -9.01
CA GLU A 33 -13.07 -3.13 -8.47
C GLU A 33 -12.20 -4.36 -8.78
N ASP A 34 -11.63 -4.43 -9.97
CA ASP A 34 -10.76 -5.53 -10.38
C ASP A 34 -9.43 -5.51 -9.61
N GLU A 35 -8.84 -4.32 -9.41
CA GLU A 35 -7.67 -4.12 -8.55
C GLU A 35 -7.97 -4.51 -7.09
N HIS A 36 -9.16 -4.15 -6.59
CA HIS A 36 -9.59 -4.54 -5.24
C HIS A 36 -9.73 -6.07 -5.10
N LYS A 37 -10.38 -6.72 -6.07
CA LYS A 37 -10.54 -8.19 -6.09
C LYS A 37 -9.19 -8.90 -6.18
N LEU A 38 -8.25 -8.37 -6.97
CA LEU A 38 -6.90 -8.90 -7.07
C LEU A 38 -6.18 -8.81 -5.72
N HIS A 39 -6.21 -7.63 -5.08
CA HIS A 39 -5.60 -7.42 -3.77
C HIS A 39 -6.16 -8.36 -2.70
N LEU A 40 -7.48 -8.59 -2.67
CA LEU A 40 -8.10 -9.52 -1.74
C LEU A 40 -7.59 -10.96 -1.94
N ARG A 41 -7.47 -11.42 -3.19
CA ARG A 41 -6.94 -12.76 -3.50
C ARG A 41 -5.49 -12.90 -3.06
N GLU A 42 -4.65 -11.91 -3.33
CA GLU A 42 -3.26 -11.89 -2.88
C GLU A 42 -3.16 -11.91 -1.36
N THR A 43 -4.01 -11.12 -0.69
CA THR A 43 -4.07 -11.08 0.77
C THR A 43 -4.46 -12.44 1.36
N ASP A 44 -5.42 -13.14 0.75
CA ASP A 44 -5.83 -14.46 1.22
C ASP A 44 -4.74 -15.52 1.02
N VAL A 45 -3.99 -15.46 -0.08
CA VAL A 45 -2.81 -16.31 -0.30
C VAL A 45 -1.76 -16.06 0.78
N VAL A 46 -1.44 -14.80 1.07
CA VAL A 46 -0.46 -14.43 2.11
C VAL A 46 -0.93 -14.89 3.49
N ARG A 47 -2.22 -14.72 3.82
CA ARG A 47 -2.80 -15.19 5.09
C ARG A 47 -2.72 -16.71 5.24
N ASN A 48 -3.03 -17.45 4.18
CA ASN A 48 -2.95 -18.91 4.21
C ASN A 48 -1.50 -19.37 4.36
N SER A 49 -0.57 -18.78 3.62
CA SER A 49 0.86 -19.04 3.80
C SER A 49 1.33 -18.72 5.23
N MET A 50 0.85 -17.63 5.83
CA MET A 50 1.20 -17.28 7.20
C MET A 50 0.68 -18.29 8.23
N LYS A 51 -0.52 -18.86 8.00
CA LYS A 51 -1.07 -19.94 8.83
C LYS A 51 -0.22 -21.21 8.73
N GLU A 52 0.09 -21.65 7.51
CA GLU A 52 0.95 -22.82 7.26
C GLU A 52 2.32 -22.63 7.91
N ASN A 53 2.93 -21.46 7.74
CA ASN A 53 4.20 -21.09 8.37
C ASN A 53 4.10 -21.11 9.90
N THR A 54 2.99 -20.62 10.47
CA THR A 54 2.77 -20.67 11.93
C THR A 54 2.66 -22.10 12.45
N GLU A 55 2.01 -22.99 11.70
CA GLU A 55 1.92 -24.40 12.04
C GLU A 55 3.28 -25.10 11.93
N ASN A 56 4.03 -24.83 10.85
CA ASN A 56 5.39 -25.34 10.65
C ASN A 56 6.36 -24.86 11.75
N ALA A 57 6.19 -23.64 12.26
CA ALA A 57 7.01 -23.10 13.35
C ALA A 57 6.84 -23.85 14.69
N LYS A 58 5.73 -24.60 14.87
CA LYS A 58 5.48 -25.41 16.07
C LYS A 58 6.19 -26.76 16.02
N CYS A 59 6.58 -27.23 14.83
CA CYS A 59 7.38 -28.44 14.71
C CYS A 59 8.81 -28.19 15.22
N PRO A 60 9.43 -29.15 15.93
CA PRO A 60 10.77 -29.01 16.51
C PRO A 60 11.91 -28.97 15.49
N ASN A 61 11.60 -28.88 14.19
CA ASN A 61 12.58 -28.69 13.16
C ASN A 61 13.26 -27.32 13.34
N ASN A 62 14.54 -27.24 12.99
CA ASN A 62 15.42 -26.08 13.21
C ASN A 62 15.07 -24.88 12.29
N VAL A 63 13.79 -24.54 12.19
CA VAL A 63 13.22 -23.52 11.32
C VAL A 63 12.67 -22.41 12.21
N TYR A 64 13.18 -21.20 12.01
CA TYR A 64 12.72 -20.01 12.72
C TYR A 64 11.90 -19.15 11.77
N ILE A 65 10.70 -18.79 12.21
CA ILE A 65 9.79 -17.94 11.44
C ILE A 65 9.56 -16.68 12.26
N CYS A 66 9.89 -15.54 11.66
CA CYS A 66 9.63 -14.22 12.23
C CYS A 66 8.90 -13.35 11.21
N SER A 67 7.98 -12.51 11.69
CA SER A 67 7.45 -11.41 10.90
C SER A 67 8.10 -10.10 11.34
N ILE A 68 8.42 -9.27 10.37
CA ILE A 68 9.05 -7.97 10.57
C ILE A 68 8.07 -6.93 10.03
N ASP A 69 7.57 -6.06 10.91
CA ASP A 69 6.71 -4.95 10.54
C ASP A 69 7.44 -3.62 10.77
N LEU A 70 7.47 -2.77 9.73
CA LEU A 70 8.02 -1.42 9.83
C LEU A 70 6.89 -0.44 10.12
N GLN A 71 6.81 -0.01 11.37
CA GLN A 71 5.62 0.70 11.84
C GLN A 71 5.62 2.19 11.44
N LYS A 72 6.77 2.87 11.59
CA LYS A 72 6.94 4.27 11.19
C LYS A 72 8.43 4.63 11.15
N THR A 73 8.83 5.43 10.17
CA THR A 73 10.09 6.17 10.21
C THR A 73 9.82 7.54 10.82
N LEU A 74 10.36 7.79 12.01
CA LEU A 74 10.26 9.11 12.63
C LEU A 74 11.42 9.97 12.13
N ALA A 75 11.08 11.10 11.50
CA ALA A 75 12.06 12.12 11.17
C ALA A 75 12.72 12.62 12.46
N PHE A 76 14.04 12.69 12.45
CA PHE A 76 14.79 13.19 13.60
C PHE A 76 14.47 14.67 13.82
N PRO A 77 14.30 15.14 15.07
CA PRO A 77 14.08 16.55 15.35
C PRO A 77 15.25 17.39 14.80
N ILE A 78 14.92 18.56 14.25
CA ILE A 78 15.92 19.48 13.67
C ILE A 78 16.77 20.04 14.80
N LEU A 79 17.98 19.52 14.94
CA LEU A 79 18.97 20.03 15.88
C LEU A 79 19.88 21.03 15.15
N THR A 80 20.07 22.21 15.75
CA THR A 80 20.82 23.35 15.18
C THR A 80 22.34 23.26 15.38
N LEU A 81 22.86 22.11 15.84
CA LEU A 81 24.29 21.88 16.08
C LEU A 81 24.94 21.11 14.92
N SER A 82 26.18 21.47 14.58
CA SER A 82 26.90 21.06 13.36
C SER A 82 26.92 19.54 13.10
N ASP A 83 27.11 18.72 14.12
CA ASP A 83 27.18 17.26 13.96
C ASP A 83 25.79 16.64 13.75
N ALA A 84 24.74 17.28 14.28
CA ALA A 84 23.37 16.83 14.11
C ALA A 84 22.78 17.23 12.74
N TYR A 85 23.32 18.28 12.11
CA TYR A 85 23.01 18.64 10.72
C TYR A 85 23.35 17.51 9.73
N TYR A 86 24.51 16.86 9.90
CA TYR A 86 24.91 15.70 9.07
C TYR A 86 24.10 14.43 9.39
N LYS A 87 23.63 14.27 10.64
CA LYS A 87 22.79 13.15 11.07
C LYS A 87 21.31 13.30 10.70
N ARG A 88 20.92 14.32 9.94
CA ARG A 88 19.53 14.59 9.55
C ARG A 88 18.92 13.51 8.65
N ASN A 89 19.74 12.64 8.06
CA ASN A 89 19.31 11.46 7.30
C ASN A 89 19.11 10.20 8.18
N ILE A 90 19.34 10.29 9.50
CA ILE A 90 19.10 9.16 10.41
C ILE A 90 17.60 9.05 10.66
N HIS A 91 17.01 7.98 10.14
CA HIS A 91 15.63 7.62 10.41
C HIS A 91 15.62 6.68 11.62
N CYS A 92 14.80 7.00 12.63
CA CYS A 92 14.49 6.02 13.67
C CYS A 92 13.54 5.00 13.07
N TYR A 93 14.04 3.77 12.85
CA TYR A 93 13.21 2.65 12.43
C TYR A 93 12.58 2.04 13.68
N ASN A 94 11.25 2.09 13.75
CA ASN A 94 10.50 1.29 14.69
C ASN A 94 10.21 -0.07 14.06
N LEU A 95 11.07 -1.05 14.34
CA LEU A 95 10.99 -2.42 13.82
C LEU A 95 10.30 -3.31 14.85
N GLY A 96 9.11 -3.81 14.52
CA GLY A 96 8.47 -4.88 15.27
C GLY A 96 8.93 -6.24 14.76
N ILE A 97 9.58 -7.03 15.61
CA ILE A 97 9.96 -8.42 15.32
C ILE A 97 9.01 -9.32 16.12
N HIS A 98 8.20 -10.13 15.43
CA HIS A 98 7.35 -11.13 16.07
C HIS A 98 7.92 -12.52 15.85
N ASN A 99 8.25 -13.21 16.94
CA ASN A 99 8.60 -14.62 16.94
C ASN A 99 7.30 -15.43 16.97
N VAL A 100 7.01 -16.07 15.85
CA VAL A 100 5.76 -16.80 15.63
C VAL A 100 5.64 -18.04 16.52
N ARG A 101 6.76 -18.70 16.83
CA ARG A 101 6.80 -19.91 17.65
C ARG A 101 6.48 -19.63 19.11
N GLU A 102 7.13 -18.61 19.67
CA GLU A 102 6.94 -18.23 21.08
C GLU A 102 5.75 -17.28 21.29
N ASN A 103 5.15 -16.82 20.19
CA ASN A 103 4.14 -15.78 20.17
C ASN A 103 4.56 -14.53 20.97
N LYS A 104 5.83 -14.13 20.80
CA LYS A 104 6.41 -12.96 21.46
C LYS A 104 6.76 -11.89 20.44
N GLY A 105 6.30 -10.67 20.68
CA GLY A 105 6.74 -9.49 19.94
C GLY A 105 7.87 -8.79 20.68
N THR A 106 8.93 -8.42 19.97
CA THR A 106 9.99 -7.53 20.45
C THR A 106 10.06 -6.32 19.54
N LEU A 107 10.11 -5.13 20.14
CA LEU A 107 10.24 -3.89 19.40
C LEU A 107 11.69 -3.43 19.47
N MET A 108 12.33 -3.25 18.30
CA MET A 108 13.73 -2.85 18.22
C MET A 108 13.84 -1.42 17.70
N PHE A 109 14.49 -0.57 18.49
CA PHE A 109 14.85 0.78 18.09
C PHE A 109 16.28 0.79 17.54
N GLY A 110 16.43 1.02 16.24
CA GLY A 110 17.73 1.09 15.57
C GLY A 110 17.97 2.46 14.96
N MET A 111 19.15 3.05 15.21
CA MET A 111 19.64 4.23 14.50
C MET A 111 20.67 3.77 13.46
N LYS A 112 20.38 3.96 12.16
CA LYS A 112 21.38 3.72 11.10
C LYS A 112 22.39 4.88 11.11
N HIS A 113 23.67 4.57 11.26
CA HIS A 113 24.77 5.55 11.22
C HIS A 113 25.20 5.84 9.79
#